data_AF-A0A970JKR6-F1
#
_entry.id   AF-A0A970JKR6-F1
#
_cell.length_a   1.000
_cell.length_b   1.000
_cell.length_c   1.000
_cell.angle_alpha   90.00
_cell.angle_beta   90.00
_cell.angle_gamma   90.00
#
_symmetry.space_group_name_H-M   'P 1'
#
loop_
_entity.id
_entity.type
_entity.pdbx_description
1 polymer ?
#
loop_
_entity_poly.entity_id
_entity_poly.type
_entity_poly.pdbx_seq_one_letter_code
_entity_poly.pdbx_strand_id
1 'polypeptide(L)' 'MAEVHVKENESLDSALKRFKRSCAKAGVLSEIRKREHYESPSVKRRKKSEAARAKKRRSK' A
#
# COMPACT_ATOMS: atom_id res chain seq x y z
N MET A 1 4.99 4.01 -9.75
CA MET A 1 6.10 3.43 -8.94
C MET A 1 6.54 4.51 -7.95
N ALA A 2 7.00 4.13 -6.75
CA ALA A 2 7.39 5.12 -5.74
C ALA A 2 8.83 5.57 -5.99
N GLU A 3 9.03 6.83 -6.37
CA GLU A 3 10.36 7.44 -6.54
C GLU A 3 10.64 8.40 -5.39
N VAL A 4 11.85 8.34 -4.81
CA VAL A 4 12.28 9.21 -3.71
C VAL A 4 13.65 9.76 -4.04
N HIS A 5 13.71 11.07 -4.22
CA HIS A 5 14.96 11.80 -4.43
C HIS A 5 15.60 12.09 -3.07
N VAL A 6 16.87 11.71 -2.91
CA VAL A 6 17.66 11.96 -1.70
C VAL A 6 18.19 13.39 -1.76
N LYS A 7 17.98 14.18 -0.70
CA LYS A 7 18.55 15.54 -0.60
C LYS A 7 19.96 15.47 -0.01
N GLU A 8 20.80 16.45 -0.35
CA GLU A 8 22.22 16.52 0.03
C GLU A 8 22.49 16.51 1.55
N ASN A 9 21.49 16.85 2.38
CA ASN A 9 21.58 16.86 3.85
C ASN A 9 20.76 15.75 4.54
N GLU A 10 20.40 14.67 3.83
CA GLU A 10 19.67 13.55 4.44
C GLU A 10 20.56 12.35 4.73
N SER A 11 20.39 11.78 5.93
CA SER A 11 20.92 10.45 6.24
C SER A 11 20.19 9.38 5.39
N LEU A 12 20.95 8.39 4.92
CA LEU A 12 20.46 7.25 4.15
C LEU A 12 19.23 6.57 4.79
N ASP A 13 19.22 6.46 6.12
CA ASP A 13 18.12 5.82 6.85
C ASP A 13 16.80 6.61 6.75
N SER A 14 16.88 7.94 6.72
CA SER A 14 15.72 8.82 6.52
C SER A 14 15.14 8.67 5.10
N ALA A 15 16.00 8.56 4.09
CA ALA A 15 15.59 8.29 2.72
C ALA A 15 14.90 6.92 2.59
N LEU A 16 15.48 5.87 3.18
CA LEU A 16 14.90 4.52 3.20
C LEU A 16 13.54 4.48 3.90
N LYS A 17 13.38 5.21 5.02
CA LYS A 17 12.10 5.31 5.74
C LYS A 17 11.00 5.97 4.91
N ARG A 18 11.34 7.04 4.16
CA ARG A 18 10.40 7.70 3.24
C ARG A 18 10.05 6.82 2.05
N PHE A 19 11.03 6.11 1.50
CA PHE A 19 10.79 5.13 0.43
C PHE A 19 9.84 4.02 0.88
N LYS A 20 10.09 3.40 2.06
CA LYS A 20 9.19 2.40 2.64
C LYS A 20 7.77 2.94 2.83
N ARG A 21 7.61 4.18 3.33
CA ARG A 21 6.30 4.84 3.43
C ARG A 21 5.64 5.08 2.07
N SER A 22 6.41 5.49 1.06
CA SER A 22 5.92 5.72 -0.30
C SER A 22 5.41 4.42 -0.94
N CYS A 23 6.18 3.33 -0.81
CA CYS A 23 5.76 2.00 -1.25
C CYS A 23 4.51 1.49 -0.52
N ALA A 24 4.42 1.73 0.79
CA ALA A 24 3.23 1.38 1.57
C ALA A 24 2.00 2.19 1.14
N LYS A 25 2.16 3.51 0.91
CA LYS A 25 1.09 4.41 0.44
C LYS A 25 0.62 4.06 -0.96
N ALA A 26 1.55 3.72 -1.85
CA ALA A 26 1.25 3.26 -3.20
C ALA A 26 0.59 1.87 -3.22
N GLY A 27 0.59 1.15 -2.10
CA GLY A 27 -0.09 -0.15 -1.99
C GLY A 27 0.57 -1.28 -2.78
N VAL A 28 1.82 -1.09 -3.24
CA VAL A 28 2.54 -2.03 -4.12
C VAL A 28 2.60 -3.43 -3.51
N LEU A 29 2.94 -3.54 -2.23
CA LEU A 29 2.96 -4.82 -1.51
C LEU A 29 1.57 -5.47 -1.39
N SER A 30 0.52 -4.65 -1.25
CA SER A 30 -0.85 -5.15 -1.18
C SER A 30 -1.37 -5.63 -2.54
N GLU A 31 -0.84 -5.07 -3.62
CA GLU A 31 -1.18 -5.44 -4.99
C GLU A 31 -0.51 -6.75 -5.40
N ILE A 32 0.77 -6.93 -5.05
CA ILE A 32 1.50 -8.19 -5.24
C ILE A 32 0.71 -9.35 -4.60
N ARG A 33 0.37 -9.24 -3.32
CA ARG A 33 -0.42 -10.26 -2.59
C ARG A 33 -1.77 -10.56 -3.20
N LYS A 34 -2.43 -9.57 -3.83
CA LYS A 34 -3.72 -9.79 -4.53
C LYS A 34 -3.57 -10.47 -5.89
N ARG A 35 -2.38 -10.41 -6.47
CA ARG A 35 -2.05 -10.99 -7.79
C ARG A 35 -1.34 -12.35 -7.68
N GLU A 36 -0.83 -12.71 -6.50
CA GLU A 36 -0.16 -14.00 -6.24
C GLU A 36 -1.05 -15.20 -6.59
N HIS A 37 -2.37 -15.07 -6.46
CA HIS A 37 -3.32 -16.14 -6.79
C HIS A 37 -4.53 -15.58 -7.51
N TYR A 38 -5.13 -16.38 -8.39
CA TYR A 38 -6.40 -16.01 -9.00
C TYR A 38 -7.52 -15.98 -7.95
N GLU A 39 -8.19 -14.84 -7.86
CA GLU A 39 -9.46 -14.71 -7.16
C GLU A 39 -10.59 -14.46 -8.15
N SER A 40 -11.70 -15.15 -7.94
CA SER A 40 -12.92 -14.93 -8.71
C SER A 40 -13.42 -13.49 -8.55
N PRO A 41 -14.08 -12.91 -9.57
CA PRO A 41 -14.56 -11.53 -9.52
C PRO A 41 -15.49 -11.25 -8.33
N SER A 42 -16.29 -12.23 -7.92
CA SER A 42 -17.18 -12.13 -6.76
C SER A 42 -16.40 -11.96 -5.44
N VAL A 43 -15.34 -12.76 -5.24
CA VAL A 43 -14.49 -12.66 -4.04
C VAL A 43 -13.76 -11.32 -4.00
N LYS A 44 -13.24 -10.84 -5.13
CA LYS A 44 -12.61 -9.51 -5.24
C LYS A 44 -13.58 -8.38 -4.85
N ARG A 45 -14.83 -8.45 -5.33
CA ARG A 45 -15.88 -7.45 -4.98
C ARG A 45 -16.23 -7.49 -3.49
N ARG A 46 -16.35 -8.69 -2.90
CA ARG A 46 -16.60 -8.86 -1.46
C ARG A 46 -15.47 -8.30 -0.61
N LYS A 47 -14.21 -8.67 -0.89
CA LYS A 47 -13.04 -8.15 -0.15
C LYS A 47 -12.92 -6.62 -0.25
N LYS A 48 -13.27 -6.03 -1.40
CA LYS A 48 -13.28 -4.56 -1.57
C LYS A 48 -14.32 -3.88 -0.67
N SER A 49 -15.53 -4.42 -0.58
CA SER A 49 -16.59 -3.83 0.24
C SER A 49 -16.30 -3.99 1.74
N GLU A 50 -15.75 -5.12 2.16
CA GLU A 50 -15.30 -5.38 3.53
C GLU A 50 -14.19 -4.40 3.95
N ALA A 51 -13.17 -4.21 3.11
CA ALA A 51 -12.09 -3.26 3.37
C ALA A 51 -12.61 -1.81 3.50
N ALA A 52 -13.57 -1.40 2.67
CA ALA A 52 -14.20 -0.08 2.75
C ALA A 52 -14.99 0.09 4.07
N ARG A 53 -15.76 -0.93 4.47
CA ARG A 53 -16.50 -0.94 5.74
C ARG A 53 -15.56 -0.87 6.95
N ALA A 54 -14.49 -1.65 6.95
CA ALA A 54 -13.48 -1.63 8.00
C ALA A 54 -12.82 -0.24 8.14
N LYS A 55 -12.49 0.42 7.02
CA LYS A 55 -11.95 1.78 7.02
C LYS A 55 -12.94 2.80 7.61
N LYS A 56 -14.22 2.70 7.25
CA LYS A 56 -15.29 3.57 7.78
C LYS A 56 -15.51 3.39 9.29
N ARG A 57 -15.41 2.16 9.80
CA ARG A 57 -15.52 1.86 11.24
C ARG A 57 -14.35 2.43 12.03
N ARG A 58 -13.16 2.54 11.44
CA ARG A 58 -11.96 3.04 12.10
C ARG A 58 -11.85 4.57 12.10
N SER A 59 -12.61 5.25 11.24
CA SER A 59 -12.67 6.72 11.17
C SER A 59 -13.85 7.32 11.96
N LYS A 60 -14.65 6.49 12.61
CA LYS A 60 -15.73 6.87 13.52
C LYS A 60 -15.27 6.59 14.94
#